data_AF-A0A1V5VUE7-F1
#
_entry.id   AF-A0A1V5VUE7-F1
#
_cell.length_a   1.000
_cell.length_b   1.000
_cell.length_c   1.000
_cell.angle_alpha   90.00
_cell.angle_beta   90.00
_cell.angle_gamma   90.00
#
_symmetry.space_group_name_H-M   'P 1'
#
loop_
_entity.id
_entity.type
_entity.pdbx_description
1 polymer ?
#
loop_
_entity_poly.entity_id
_entity_poly.type
_entity_poly.pdbx_seq_one_letter_code
_entity_poly.pdbx_strand_id
1 'polypeptide(L)'
;MFLNIKIKIKTKDKKEEAMKERRRGPDAILKMINGISILLWVIIGIVFIIFAITNPTHSGLAASRPGLQVRPLWADSIIYGLLVIQVVLSIGGIIFNLTRLKRKTDRLKLTLVISLILGIFTMVIISIK
;
A
#
# COMPACT_ATOMS: atom_id res chain seq x y z
N MET A 1 -40.26 38.58 -6.79
CA MET A 1 -38.80 38.78 -6.97
C MET A 1 -37.96 37.66 -6.35
N PHE A 2 -38.17 37.31 -5.07
CA PHE A 2 -37.38 36.29 -4.35
C PHE A 2 -37.46 34.84 -4.90
N LEU A 3 -38.58 34.47 -5.53
CA LEU A 3 -38.78 33.12 -6.06
C LEU A 3 -37.83 32.82 -7.25
N ASN A 4 -37.61 33.79 -8.13
CA ASN A 4 -36.69 33.64 -9.27
C ASN A 4 -35.23 33.50 -8.83
N ILE A 5 -34.85 34.11 -7.71
CA ILE A 5 -33.48 34.01 -7.17
C ILE A 5 -33.23 32.59 -6.65
N LYS A 6 -34.16 31.99 -5.90
CA LYS A 6 -34.03 30.61 -5.41
C LYS A 6 -33.94 29.59 -6.53
N ILE A 7 -34.72 29.77 -7.60
CA ILE A 7 -34.69 28.87 -8.78
C ILE A 7 -33.34 28.96 -9.49
N LYS A 8 -32.78 30.17 -9.61
CA LYS A 8 -31.48 30.41 -10.26
C LYS A 8 -30.31 29.82 -9.45
N ILE A 9 -30.38 29.87 -8.12
CA ILE A 9 -29.38 29.25 -7.24
C ILE A 9 -29.46 27.72 -7.37
N LYS A 10 -30.65 27.14 -7.23
CA LYS A 10 -30.84 25.68 -7.32
C LYS A 10 -30.42 25.09 -8.67
N THR A 11 -30.62 25.83 -9.76
CA THR A 11 -30.18 25.42 -11.10
C THR A 11 -28.67 25.58 -11.30
N LYS A 12 -28.05 26.55 -10.63
CA LYS A 12 -26.59 26.69 -10.61
C LYS A 12 -25.92 25.56 -9.84
N ASP A 13 -26.45 25.21 -8.66
CA ASP A 13 -25.96 24.11 -7.84
C ASP A 13 -26.09 22.76 -8.58
N LYS A 14 -27.25 22.51 -9.21
CA LYS A 14 -27.46 21.29 -10.01
C LYS A 14 -26.50 21.19 -11.20
N LYS A 15 -26.17 22.32 -11.83
CA LYS A 15 -25.21 22.36 -12.96
C LYS A 15 -23.78 22.14 -12.47
N GLU A 16 -23.40 22.68 -11.32
CA GLU A 16 -22.10 22.43 -10.70
C GLU A 16 -21.94 20.97 -10.28
N GLU A 17 -22.97 20.36 -9.68
CA GLU A 17 -22.98 18.94 -9.34
C GLU A 17 -22.85 18.04 -10.58
N ALA A 18 -23.63 18.30 -11.64
CA ALA A 18 -23.54 17.55 -12.88
C ALA A 18 -22.18 17.72 -13.59
N MET A 19 -21.56 18.90 -13.51
CA MET A 19 -20.22 19.13 -14.08
C MET A 19 -19.11 18.44 -13.26
N LYS A 20 -19.30 18.31 -11.94
CA LYS A 20 -18.42 17.59 -11.01
C LYS A 20 -18.51 16.07 -11.23
N GLU A 21 -19.70 15.57 -11.51
CA GLU A 21 -19.97 14.16 -11.84
C GLU A 21 -19.35 13.77 -13.19
N ARG A 22 -19.43 14.64 -14.21
CA ARG A 22 -18.80 14.41 -15.52
C ARG A 22 -17.26 14.37 -15.48
N ARG A 23 -16.63 14.96 -14.43
CA ARG A 23 -15.16 14.92 -14.21
C ARG A 23 -14.70 13.73 -13.36
N ARG A 24 -15.62 12.98 -12.75
CA ARG A 24 -15.40 11.69 -12.08
C ARG A 24 -15.64 10.55 -13.07
N GLY A 25 -14.81 10.46 -14.11
CA GLY A 25 -14.72 9.22 -14.88
C GLY A 25 -14.45 8.03 -13.95
N PRO A 26 -14.82 6.80 -14.36
CA PRO A 26 -14.72 5.62 -13.50
C PRO A 26 -13.31 5.53 -12.93
N ASP A 27 -13.20 5.74 -11.62
CA ASP A 27 -11.96 5.79 -10.86
C ASP A 27 -11.37 4.37 -10.70
N ALA A 28 -11.36 3.58 -11.77
CA ALA A 28 -10.84 2.22 -11.80
C ALA A 28 -9.36 2.17 -11.39
N ILE A 29 -8.57 3.17 -11.83
CA ILE A 29 -7.16 3.31 -11.43
C ILE A 29 -7.04 3.61 -9.93
N LEU A 30 -7.92 4.45 -9.37
CA LEU A 30 -7.91 4.75 -7.94
C LEU A 30 -8.34 3.53 -7.11
N LYS A 31 -9.34 2.78 -7.59
CA LYS A 31 -9.74 1.49 -7.01
C LYS A 31 -8.60 0.47 -7.06
N MET A 32 -7.87 0.40 -8.18
CA MET A 32 -6.69 -0.46 -8.32
C MET A 32 -5.57 -0.06 -7.36
N ILE A 33 -5.25 1.24 -7.25
CA ILE A 33 -4.25 1.76 -6.30
C ILE A 33 -4.68 1.47 -4.85
N ASN A 34 -5.97 1.59 -4.53
CA ASN A 34 -6.51 1.19 -3.23
C ASN A 34 -6.33 -0.31 -2.98
N GLY A 35 -6.66 -1.15 -3.97
CA GLY A 35 -6.46 -2.60 -3.90
C GLY A 35 -5.00 -2.98 -3.66
N ILE A 36 -4.07 -2.38 -4.42
CA ILE A 36 -2.62 -2.54 -4.22
C ILE A 36 -2.23 -2.11 -2.79
N SER A 37 -2.77 -1.00 -2.29
CA SER A 37 -2.46 -0.52 -0.94
C SER A 37 -2.87 -1.54 0.13
N ILE A 38 -4.04 -2.15 0.00
CA ILE A 38 -4.53 -3.20 0.92
C ILE A 38 -3.64 -4.44 0.82
N LEU A 39 -3.31 -4.86 -0.40
CA LEU A 39 -2.45 -6.02 -0.64
C LEU A 39 -1.05 -5.84 -0.03
N LEU A 40 -0.46 -4.65 -0.11
CA LEU A 40 0.82 -4.33 0.50
C LEU A 40 0.78 -4.49 2.03
N TRP A 41 -0.29 -4.03 2.69
CA TRP A 41 -0.46 -4.24 4.13
C TRP A 41 -0.60 -5.71 4.50
N VAL A 42 -1.29 -6.50 3.69
CA VAL A 42 -1.41 -7.96 3.89
C VAL A 42 -0.03 -8.62 3.78
N ILE A 43 0.76 -8.27 2.77
CA ILE A 43 2.12 -8.81 2.61
C ILE A 43 3.00 -8.45 3.82
N ILE A 44 2.98 -7.19 4.25
CA ILE A 44 3.71 -6.74 5.45
C ILE A 44 3.29 -7.56 6.68
N GLY A 45 1.99 -7.78 6.87
CA GLY A 45 1.46 -8.60 7.97
C GLY A 45 1.95 -10.04 7.93
N ILE A 46 1.94 -10.68 6.76
CA ILE A 46 2.44 -12.06 6.58
C ILE A 46 3.94 -12.13 6.88
N VAL A 47 4.74 -11.19 6.33
CA VAL A 47 6.18 -11.12 6.61
C VAL A 47 6.43 -11.00 8.11
N PHE A 48 5.68 -10.14 8.81
CA PHE A 48 5.80 -9.96 10.25
C PHE A 48 5.45 -11.23 11.03
N ILE A 49 4.38 -11.94 10.66
CA ILE A 49 3.99 -13.22 11.27
C ILE A 49 5.10 -14.26 11.10
N ILE A 50 5.63 -14.43 9.88
CA ILE A 50 6.72 -15.38 9.63
C ILE A 50 7.95 -14.99 10.47
N PHE A 51 8.27 -13.70 10.54
CA PHE A 51 9.39 -13.22 11.36
C PHE A 51 9.19 -13.51 12.84
N ALA A 52 7.97 -13.32 13.37
CA ALA A 52 7.65 -13.58 14.77
C ALA A 52 7.74 -15.07 15.13
N ILE A 53 7.30 -15.98 14.24
CA ILE A 53 7.36 -17.42 14.50
C ILE A 53 8.76 -18.02 14.28
N THR A 54 9.61 -17.39 13.46
CA THR A 54 10.91 -17.95 13.05
C THR A 54 12.13 -17.26 13.67
N ASN A 55 11.96 -16.18 14.44
CA ASN A 55 13.07 -15.51 15.14
C ASN A 55 13.04 -15.86 16.64
N PRO A 56 13.92 -16.76 17.13
CA PRO A 56 13.97 -17.12 18.53
C PRO A 56 14.87 -16.13 19.28
N THR A 57 14.47 -14.87 19.37
CA THR A 57 15.23 -13.82 20.08
C THR A 57 14.88 -13.71 21.57
N HIS A 58 13.88 -14.44 22.07
CA HIS A 58 13.65 -14.55 23.50
C HIS A 58 14.52 -15.65 24.09
N SER A 59 15.44 -15.25 24.97
CA SER A 59 16.36 -16.15 25.71
C SER A 59 15.65 -17.31 26.40
N GLY A 60 14.41 -17.13 26.88
CA GLY A 60 13.60 -18.23 27.45
C GLY A 60 13.10 -19.27 26.43
N LEU A 61 12.86 -18.87 25.17
CA LEU A 61 12.44 -19.78 24.09
C LEU A 61 13.63 -20.43 23.38
N ALA A 62 14.77 -19.74 23.30
CA ALA A 62 16.02 -20.28 22.76
C ALA A 62 16.61 -21.38 23.65
N ALA A 63 16.53 -21.23 24.98
CA ALA A 63 16.98 -22.26 25.94
C ALA A 63 16.20 -23.58 25.82
N SER A 64 14.97 -23.55 25.29
CA SER A 64 14.11 -24.73 25.17
C SER A 64 14.22 -25.46 23.83
N ARG A 65 14.91 -24.88 22.82
CA ARG A 65 15.01 -25.45 21.46
C ARG A 65 16.40 -25.27 20.85
N PRO A 66 17.38 -26.12 21.24
CA PRO A 66 18.77 -26.02 20.78
C PRO A 66 18.96 -26.13 19.26
N GLY A 67 18.04 -26.80 18.55
CA GLY A 67 18.08 -26.93 17.08
C GLY A 67 17.47 -25.75 16.30
N LEU A 68 16.89 -24.76 16.98
CA LEU A 68 16.27 -23.58 16.36
C LEU A 68 17.20 -22.36 16.30
N GLN A 69 18.50 -22.52 16.57
CA GLN A 69 19.45 -21.41 16.55
C GLN A 69 19.59 -20.76 15.16
N VAL A 70 19.20 -21.48 14.10
CA VAL A 70 19.22 -21.00 12.72
C VAL A 70 17.78 -20.96 12.20
N ARG A 71 17.39 -19.80 11.67
CA ARG A 71 16.12 -19.64 10.96
C ARG A 71 16.08 -20.65 9.80
N PRO A 72 14.98 -21.38 9.60
CA PRO A 72 14.95 -22.39 8.55
C PRO A 72 14.95 -21.73 7.16
N LEU A 73 15.74 -22.30 6.23
CA LEU A 73 15.98 -21.76 4.88
C LEU A 73 14.70 -21.49 4.07
N TRP A 74 13.65 -22.29 4.32
CA TRP A 74 12.34 -22.10 3.68
C TRP A 74 11.68 -20.77 4.09
N ALA A 75 11.87 -20.32 5.33
CA ALA A 75 11.29 -19.09 5.83
C ALA A 75 11.95 -17.87 5.19
N ASP A 76 13.28 -17.90 5.04
CA ASP A 76 14.01 -16.83 4.36
C ASP A 76 13.63 -16.74 2.89
N SER A 77 13.49 -17.89 2.21
CA SER A 77 13.06 -17.94 0.81
C SER A 77 11.66 -17.34 0.61
N ILE A 78 10.70 -17.66 1.49
CA ILE A 78 9.35 -17.12 1.45
C ILE A 78 9.34 -15.61 1.75
N ILE A 79 10.07 -15.17 2.78
CA ILE A 79 10.16 -13.75 3.13
C ILE A 79 10.77 -12.95 1.97
N TYR A 80 11.87 -13.43 1.38
CA TYR A 80 12.49 -12.79 0.23
C TYR A 80 11.53 -12.68 -0.95
N GLY A 81 10.82 -13.76 -1.28
CA GLY A 81 9.80 -13.75 -2.34
C GLY A 81 8.70 -12.72 -2.09
N LEU A 82 8.17 -12.66 -0.87
CA LEU A 82 7.16 -11.68 -0.48
C LEU A 82 7.67 -10.23 -0.55
N LEU A 83 8.92 -9.98 -0.14
CA LEU A 83 9.54 -8.66 -0.23
C LEU A 83 9.76 -8.22 -1.68
N VAL A 84 10.17 -9.12 -2.58
CA VAL A 84 10.26 -8.84 -4.02
C VAL A 84 8.89 -8.43 -4.56
N ILE A 85 7.85 -9.20 -4.26
CA ILE A 85 6.47 -8.89 -4.68
C ILE A 85 6.03 -7.52 -4.13
N GLN A 86 6.32 -7.23 -2.87
CA GLN A 86 5.99 -5.95 -2.24
C GLN A 86 6.67 -4.77 -2.95
N VAL A 87 7.96 -4.89 -3.28
CA VAL A 87 8.73 -3.85 -3.98
C VAL A 87 8.17 -3.64 -5.39
N VAL A 88 7.94 -4.72 -6.14
CA VAL A 88 7.37 -4.64 -7.49
C VAL A 88 5.98 -4.01 -7.49
N LEU A 89 5.10 -4.40 -6.57
CA LEU A 89 3.77 -3.81 -6.43
C LEU A 89 3.82 -2.33 -6.04
N SER A 90 4.75 -1.96 -5.15
CA SER A 90 4.91 -0.57 -4.72
C SER A 90 5.42 0.30 -5.87
N ILE A 91 6.43 -0.16 -6.62
CA ILE A 91 6.95 0.54 -7.81
C ILE A 91 5.85 0.66 -8.87
N GLY A 92 5.16 -0.44 -9.19
CA GLY A 92 4.05 -0.43 -10.15
C GLY A 92 2.95 0.55 -9.72
N GLY A 93 2.53 0.50 -8.46
CA GLY A 93 1.55 1.42 -7.90
C GLY A 93 1.98 2.88 -7.98
N ILE A 94 3.26 3.18 -7.71
CA ILE A 94 3.82 4.53 -7.84
C ILE A 94 3.81 4.98 -9.30
N ILE A 95 4.26 4.14 -10.23
CA ILE A 95 4.25 4.45 -11.67
C ILE A 95 2.82 4.76 -12.14
N PHE A 96 1.84 3.91 -11.79
CA PHE A 96 0.43 4.14 -12.12
C PHE A 96 -0.15 5.40 -11.45
N ASN A 97 0.34 5.77 -10.26
CA ASN A 97 -0.05 7.00 -9.61
C ASN A 97 0.58 8.24 -10.31
N LEU A 98 1.86 8.14 -10.69
CA LEU A 98 2.61 9.18 -11.40
C LEU A 98 2.07 9.46 -12.81
N THR A 99 1.64 8.44 -13.55
CA THR A 99 1.00 8.65 -14.87
C THR A 99 -0.29 9.47 -14.76
N ARG A 100 -0.97 9.45 -13.60
CA ARG A 100 -2.15 10.28 -13.33
C ARG A 100 -1.82 11.69 -12.85
N LEU A 101 -0.61 11.92 -12.31
CA LEU A 101 -0.21 13.18 -11.65
C LEU A 101 -0.20 14.42 -12.56
N LYS A 102 -0.51 14.28 -13.86
CA LYS A 102 -0.73 15.40 -14.79
C LYS A 102 -1.88 16.33 -14.40
N ARG A 103 -2.75 15.96 -13.44
CA ARG A 103 -3.83 16.82 -12.92
C ARG A 103 -3.43 17.45 -11.59
N LYS A 104 -3.61 18.77 -11.47
CA LYS A 104 -3.22 19.63 -10.32
C LYS A 104 -3.74 19.20 -8.94
N THR A 105 -4.68 18.25 -8.87
CA THR A 105 -5.33 17.77 -7.64
C THR A 105 -4.95 16.35 -7.25
N ASP A 106 -4.20 15.62 -8.09
CA ASP A 106 -3.84 14.23 -7.80
C ASP A 106 -2.66 14.18 -6.81
N ARG A 107 -2.85 13.46 -5.70
CA ARG A 107 -1.84 13.29 -4.65
C ARG A 107 -1.24 11.88 -4.72
N LEU A 108 0.08 11.81 -4.55
CA LEU A 108 0.78 10.54 -4.38
C LEU A 108 0.28 9.84 -3.12
N LYS A 109 -0.06 8.56 -3.27
CA LYS A 109 -0.42 7.71 -2.14
C LYS A 109 0.83 7.39 -1.32
N LEU A 110 0.90 8.00 -0.15
CA LEU A 110 2.02 7.86 0.78
C LEU A 110 2.26 6.38 1.18
N THR A 111 1.20 5.57 1.28
CA THR A 111 1.29 4.13 1.54
C THR A 111 2.22 3.40 0.58
N LEU A 112 2.18 3.71 -0.72
CA LEU A 112 3.03 3.04 -1.72
C LEU A 112 4.52 3.35 -1.48
N VAL A 113 4.82 4.58 -1.10
CA VAL A 113 6.19 5.03 -0.82
C VAL A 113 6.69 4.40 0.48
N ILE A 114 5.87 4.41 1.54
CA ILE A 114 6.21 3.75 2.81
C ILE A 114 6.46 2.26 2.59
N SER A 115 5.57 1.56 1.88
CA SER A 115 5.71 0.13 1.63
C SER A 115 6.96 -0.18 0.80
N LEU A 116 7.35 0.69 -0.15
CA LEU A 116 8.60 0.54 -0.89
C LEU A 116 9.82 0.67 0.04
N ILE A 117 9.88 1.73 0.84
CA ILE A 117 10.99 1.98 1.77
C ILE A 117 11.10 0.82 2.77
N LEU A 118 9.98 0.40 3.35
CA LEU A 118 9.93 -0.69 4.32
C LEU A 118 10.39 -2.02 3.69
N GLY A 119 10.00 -2.31 2.46
CA GLY A 119 10.40 -3.52 1.74
C GLY A 119 11.91 -3.57 1.52
N ILE A 120 12.49 -2.48 1.00
CA ILE A 120 13.93 -2.36 0.77
C ILE A 120 14.70 -2.45 2.09
N PHE A 121 14.26 -1.73 3.12
CA PHE A 121 14.88 -1.73 4.43
C PHE A 121 14.90 -3.14 5.04
N THR A 122 13.79 -3.88 4.94
CA THR A 122 13.69 -5.25 5.45
C THR A 122 14.59 -6.21 4.68
N MET A 123 14.69 -6.07 3.36
CA MET A 123 15.64 -6.86 2.54
C MET A 123 17.09 -6.64 2.97
N VAL A 124 17.49 -5.38 3.19
CA VAL A 124 18.85 -5.04 3.65
C VAL A 124 19.13 -5.66 5.02
N ILE A 125 18.18 -5.58 5.98
CA ILE A 125 18.34 -6.20 7.29
C ILE A 125 18.56 -7.71 7.18
N ILE A 126 17.78 -8.40 6.35
CA ILE A 126 17.91 -9.85 6.18
C ILE A 126 19.23 -10.20 5.50
N SER A 127 19.70 -9.37 4.55
CA SER A 127 20.96 -9.61 3.84
C SER A 127 22.22 -9.38 4.68
N ILE A 128 22.15 -8.59 5.75
CA ILE A 128 23.29 -8.33 6.66
C ILE A 128 23.40 -9.42 7.74
N LYS A 129 22.33 -10.20 7.93
CA LYS A 129 22.24 -11.27 8.92
C LYS A 129 22.95 -12.53 8.46
#